data_AF-A0A0M0BXF8-F1
#
_entry.id   AF-A0A0M0BXF8-F1
#
_cell.length_a   1.000
_cell.length_b   1.000
_cell.length_c   1.000
_cell.angle_alpha   90.00
_cell.angle_beta   90.00
_cell.angle_gamma   90.00
#
_symmetry.space_group_name_H-M   'P 1'
#
loop_
_entity.id
_entity.type
_entity.pdbx_description
1 polymer ?
#
loop_
_entity_poly.entity_id
_entity_poly.type
_entity_poly.pdbx_seq_one_letter_code
_entity_poly.pdbx_strand_id
1 'polypeptide(L)'
;MINLPIELQEDINELKIEYNKRKKYFEKIIVNVKAKESEYPPCISSLIKRASNGQHLSHVERFTLVTYLLHQDIEIDSIVKLFSKVSDFNEERTRYQIENLAGKSGSVIEPYITYNCATLQTHNVCLRSNDPICNSIRNPLKYHLKKIKKNRVNKINKRKAN
;
A
#
# COMPACT_ATOMS: atom_id res chain seq x y z
N MET A 1 19.73 26.62 -6.67
CA MET A 1 20.53 25.42 -7.03
C MET A 1 21.75 25.41 -6.13
N ILE A 2 21.93 24.37 -5.31
CA ILE A 2 23.14 24.24 -4.48
C ILE A 2 24.26 23.81 -5.43
N ASN A 3 25.27 24.66 -5.62
CA ASN A 3 26.45 24.30 -6.39
C ASN A 3 27.36 23.49 -5.47
N LEU A 4 27.40 22.18 -5.67
CA LEU A 4 28.22 21.32 -4.83
C LEU A 4 29.69 21.42 -5.24
N PRO A 5 30.62 21.34 -4.28
CA PRO A 5 32.05 21.25 -4.57
C PRO A 5 32.32 20.05 -5.48
N ILE A 6 33.08 20.26 -6.55
CA ILE A 6 33.43 19.23 -7.54
C ILE A 6 34.19 18.08 -6.88
N GLU A 7 34.93 18.39 -5.82
CA GLU A 7 35.72 17.44 -5.04
C GLU A 7 34.85 16.37 -4.34
N LEU A 8 33.56 16.64 -4.12
CA LEU A 8 32.63 15.69 -3.50
C LEU A 8 31.79 14.90 -4.51
N GLN A 9 31.97 15.17 -5.81
CA GLN A 9 31.11 14.59 -6.84
C GLN A 9 31.31 13.07 -6.94
N GLU A 10 32.54 12.59 -6.74
CA GLU A 10 32.90 11.17 -6.75
C GLU A 10 32.27 10.43 -5.55
N ASP A 11 32.47 10.94 -4.33
CA ASP A 11 31.86 10.39 -3.11
C ASP A 11 30.33 10.31 -3.22
N ILE A 12 29.69 11.35 -3.78
CA ILE A 12 28.24 11.37 -3.97
C ILE A 12 27.79 10.32 -4.97
N ASN A 13 28.55 10.11 -6.04
CA ASN A 13 28.25 9.09 -7.03
C ASN A 13 28.37 7.70 -6.43
N GLU A 14 29.43 7.44 -5.63
CA GLU A 14 29.59 6.18 -4.91
C GLU A 14 28.43 5.93 -3.93
N LEU A 15 28.07 6.93 -3.12
CA LEU A 15 26.93 6.84 -2.20
C LEU A 15 25.60 6.60 -2.93
N LYS A 16 25.39 7.23 -4.10
CA LYS A 16 24.19 6.99 -4.93
C LYS A 16 24.16 5.56 -5.44
N ILE A 17 25.29 5.02 -5.90
CA ILE A 17 25.39 3.64 -6.38
C ILE A 17 25.05 2.66 -5.26
N GLU A 18 25.67 2.81 -4.09
CA GLU A 18 25.41 1.96 -2.93
C GLU A 18 23.96 2.08 -2.43
N TYR A 19 23.43 3.31 -2.39
CA TYR A 19 22.03 3.54 -2.05
C TYR A 19 21.10 2.82 -3.03
N ASN A 20 21.32 2.92 -4.33
CA ASN A 20 20.46 2.30 -5.34
C ASN A 20 20.50 0.76 -5.27
N LYS A 21 21.68 0.16 -4.98
CA LYS A 21 21.80 -1.29 -4.73
C LYS A 21 20.90 -1.73 -3.57
N ARG A 22 20.88 -0.96 -2.47
CA ARG A 22 20.11 -1.28 -1.26
C ARG A 22 18.65 -0.82 -1.32
N LYS A 23 18.33 0.15 -2.16
CA LYS A 23 16.98 0.75 -2.28
C LYS A 23 15.91 -0.31 -2.54
N LYS A 24 16.18 -1.26 -3.45
CA LYS A 24 15.24 -2.34 -3.78
C LYS A 24 14.92 -3.21 -2.56
N TYR A 25 15.92 -3.50 -1.73
CA TYR A 25 15.73 -4.24 -0.47
C TYR A 25 14.89 -3.44 0.53
N PHE A 26 15.16 -2.14 0.70
CA PHE A 26 14.33 -1.29 1.56
C PHE A 26 12.89 -1.15 1.06
N GLU A 27 12.68 -1.01 -0.25
CA GLU A 27 11.33 -0.95 -0.83
C GLU A 27 10.57 -2.25 -0.58
N LYS A 28 11.23 -3.41 -0.70
CA LYS A 28 10.65 -4.71 -0.35
C LYS A 28 10.26 -4.79 1.12
N ILE A 29 11.13 -4.36 2.03
CA ILE A 29 10.81 -4.33 3.47
C ILE A 29 9.59 -3.45 3.76
N ILE A 30 9.54 -2.26 3.16
CA ILE A 30 8.46 -1.29 3.35
C ILE A 30 7.10 -1.88 2.94
N VAL A 31 7.09 -2.63 1.83
CA VAL A 31 5.90 -3.25 1.27
C VAL A 31 5.38 -4.40 2.14
N ASN A 32 6.25 -5.06 2.91
CA ASN A 32 5.91 -6.21 3.76
C ASN A 32 5.50 -5.85 5.20
N VAL A 33 5.41 -4.56 5.55
CA VAL A 33 5.02 -4.17 6.91
C VAL A 33 3.51 -4.30 7.09
N LYS A 34 3.14 -5.13 8.08
CA LYS A 34 1.74 -5.43 8.41
C LYS A 34 1.14 -4.36 9.30
N ALA A 35 -0.08 -3.98 8.98
CA ALA A 35 -0.89 -3.00 9.67
C ALA A 35 -2.15 -3.66 10.24
N LYS A 36 -2.65 -3.14 11.36
CA LYS A 36 -4.02 -3.47 11.78
C LYS A 36 -5.01 -2.79 10.83
N GLU A 37 -6.21 -3.33 10.68
CA GLU A 37 -7.25 -2.74 9.82
C GLU A 37 -7.59 -1.28 10.20
N SER A 38 -7.57 -0.94 11.50
CA SER A 38 -7.73 0.43 12.01
C SER A 38 -6.59 1.39 11.63
N GLU A 39 -5.56 0.87 11.00
CA GLU A 39 -4.39 1.59 10.50
C GLU A 39 -4.31 1.62 8.99
N TYR A 40 -5.33 1.11 8.29
CA TYR A 40 -5.40 1.19 6.84
C TYR A 40 -5.61 2.63 6.33
N PRO A 41 -5.16 2.93 5.10
CA PRO A 41 -5.44 4.19 4.44
C PRO A 41 -6.95 4.40 4.26
N PRO A 42 -7.44 5.66 4.31
CA PRO A 42 -8.86 5.96 4.16
C PRO A 42 -9.51 5.40 2.88
N CYS A 43 -8.78 5.39 1.76
CA CYS A 43 -9.29 4.83 0.50
C CYS A 43 -9.53 3.31 0.61
N ILE A 44 -8.63 2.56 1.26
CA ILE A 44 -8.79 1.12 1.47
C ILE A 44 -9.96 0.84 2.41
N SER A 45 -10.06 1.55 3.54
CA SER A 45 -11.19 1.41 4.47
C SER A 45 -12.54 1.68 3.78
N SER A 46 -12.59 2.68 2.90
CA SER A 46 -13.78 2.96 2.08
C SER A 46 -14.12 1.80 1.14
N LEU A 47 -13.13 1.19 0.49
CA LEU A 47 -13.34 0.04 -0.40
C LEU A 47 -13.84 -1.19 0.37
N ILE A 48 -13.26 -1.49 1.53
CA ILE A 48 -13.73 -2.58 2.41
C ILE A 48 -15.19 -2.37 2.79
N LYS A 49 -15.55 -1.16 3.24
CA LYS A 49 -16.93 -0.81 3.61
C LYS A 49 -17.89 -1.00 2.43
N ARG A 50 -17.52 -0.50 1.25
CA ARG A 50 -18.34 -0.63 0.03
C ARG A 50 -18.54 -2.09 -0.37
N ALA A 51 -17.48 -2.88 -0.41
CA ALA A 51 -17.56 -4.32 -0.71
C ALA A 51 -18.42 -5.07 0.31
N SER A 52 -18.23 -4.79 1.61
CA SER A 52 -18.99 -5.40 2.72
C SER A 52 -20.48 -5.08 2.68
N ASN A 53 -20.85 -3.95 2.08
CA ASN A 53 -22.22 -3.51 1.84
C ASN A 53 -22.81 -4.03 0.52
N GLY A 54 -22.07 -4.87 -0.22
CA GLY A 54 -22.51 -5.38 -1.52
C GLY A 54 -22.50 -4.34 -2.64
N GLN A 55 -21.87 -3.19 -2.43
CA GLN A 55 -21.79 -2.15 -3.45
C GLN A 55 -20.84 -2.58 -4.56
N HIS A 56 -21.20 -2.27 -5.81
CA HIS A 56 -20.36 -2.54 -6.96
C HIS A 56 -19.01 -1.80 -6.84
N LEU A 57 -17.93 -2.53 -7.15
CA LEU A 57 -16.57 -2.01 -7.26
C LEU A 57 -16.07 -2.18 -8.71
N SER A 58 -15.50 -1.12 -9.27
CA SER A 58 -14.85 -1.13 -10.58
C SER A 58 -13.61 -2.04 -10.59
N HIS A 59 -13.10 -2.37 -11.77
CA HIS A 59 -11.89 -3.19 -11.91
C HIS A 59 -10.68 -2.59 -11.17
N VAL A 60 -10.48 -1.27 -11.26
CA VAL A 60 -9.38 -0.57 -10.57
C VAL A 60 -9.55 -0.66 -9.05
N GLU A 61 -10.78 -0.53 -8.56
CA GLU A 61 -11.10 -0.63 -7.12
C GLU A 61 -10.88 -2.04 -6.60
N ARG A 62 -11.37 -3.06 -7.31
CA ARG A 62 -11.17 -4.48 -6.96
C ARG A 62 -9.69 -4.83 -6.93
N PHE A 63 -8.96 -4.48 -7.99
CA PHE A 63 -7.52 -4.70 -8.07
C PHE A 63 -6.78 -4.05 -6.90
N THR A 64 -7.08 -2.77 -6.61
CA THR A 64 -6.45 -2.02 -5.52
C THR A 64 -6.71 -2.68 -4.17
N LEU A 65 -7.97 -3.05 -3.90
CA LEU A 65 -8.36 -3.67 -2.64
C LEU A 65 -7.69 -5.04 -2.46
N VAL A 66 -7.78 -5.91 -3.45
CA VAL A 66 -7.21 -7.26 -3.40
C VAL A 66 -5.70 -7.21 -3.22
N THR A 67 -5.00 -6.46 -4.08
CA THR A 67 -3.52 -6.36 -4.01
C THR A 67 -3.05 -5.76 -2.69
N TYR A 68 -3.76 -4.78 -2.12
CA TYR A 68 -3.44 -4.23 -0.81
C TYR A 68 -3.63 -5.27 0.30
N LEU A 69 -4.76 -5.99 0.31
CA LEU A 69 -5.06 -6.99 1.35
C LEU A 69 -4.10 -8.18 1.30
N LEU A 70 -3.72 -8.63 0.10
CA LEU A 70 -2.68 -9.67 -0.07
C LEU A 70 -1.34 -9.24 0.52
N HIS A 71 -0.94 -7.98 0.33
CA HIS A 71 0.27 -7.43 0.96
C HIS A 71 0.17 -7.31 2.50
N GLN A 72 -1.04 -7.36 3.05
CA GLN A 72 -1.29 -7.44 4.49
C GLN A 72 -1.43 -8.88 5.00
N ASP A 73 -1.14 -9.89 4.18
CA ASP A 73 -1.32 -11.33 4.45
C ASP A 73 -2.76 -11.70 4.84
N ILE A 74 -3.75 -11.00 4.28
CA ILE A 74 -5.13 -11.44 4.42
C ILE A 74 -5.35 -12.66 3.55
N GLU A 75 -5.87 -13.73 4.16
CA GLU A 75 -6.14 -15.00 3.49
C GLU A 75 -7.09 -14.85 2.30
N ILE A 76 -6.82 -15.60 1.23
CA ILE A 76 -7.60 -15.56 -0.01
C ILE A 76 -9.07 -15.81 0.27
N ASP A 77 -9.41 -16.78 1.14
CA ASP A 77 -10.78 -17.08 1.52
C ASP A 77 -11.49 -15.89 2.17
N SER A 78 -10.76 -15.11 2.99
CA SER A 78 -11.30 -13.90 3.61
C SER A 78 -11.53 -12.80 2.58
N ILE A 79 -10.63 -12.66 1.61
CA ILE A 79 -10.79 -11.71 0.49
C ILE A 79 -11.96 -12.12 -0.41
N VAL A 80 -12.10 -13.40 -0.76
CA VAL A 80 -13.24 -13.93 -1.54
C VAL A 80 -14.56 -13.64 -0.83
N LYS A 81 -14.62 -13.93 0.48
CA LYS A 81 -15.81 -13.70 1.30
C LYS A 81 -16.22 -12.23 1.35
N LEU A 82 -15.27 -11.29 1.28
CA LEU A 82 -15.54 -9.85 1.23
C LEU A 82 -16.38 -9.44 0.00
N PHE A 83 -16.25 -10.17 -1.11
CA PHE A 83 -17.01 -9.91 -2.34
C PHE A 83 -18.33 -10.68 -2.43
N SER A 84 -18.63 -11.58 -1.49
CA SER A 84 -19.79 -12.48 -1.58
C SER A 84 -21.16 -11.78 -1.59
N LYS A 85 -21.20 -10.52 -1.13
CA LYS A 85 -22.41 -9.69 -1.11
C LYS A 85 -22.61 -8.83 -2.36
N VAL A 86 -21.64 -8.78 -3.27
CA VAL A 86 -21.73 -7.97 -4.50
C VAL A 86 -22.64 -8.70 -5.50
N SER A 87 -23.51 -7.95 -6.19
CA SER A 87 -24.56 -8.52 -7.05
C SER A 87 -24.05 -9.38 -8.21
N ASP A 88 -22.82 -9.18 -8.67
CA ASP A 88 -22.19 -9.92 -9.77
C ASP A 88 -21.22 -11.01 -9.29
N PHE A 89 -21.28 -11.37 -8.01
CA PHE A 89 -20.34 -12.30 -7.40
C PHE A 89 -20.46 -13.71 -7.99
N ASN A 90 -19.33 -14.23 -8.47
CA ASN A 90 -19.12 -15.63 -8.78
C ASN A 90 -17.87 -16.09 -8.04
N GLU A 91 -18.03 -17.06 -7.14
CA GLU A 91 -16.95 -17.48 -6.23
C GLU A 91 -15.74 -18.03 -6.98
N GLU A 92 -15.95 -18.96 -7.92
CA GLU A 92 -14.89 -19.61 -8.68
C GLU A 92 -14.04 -18.59 -9.45
N ARG A 93 -14.71 -17.68 -10.19
CA ARG A 93 -14.04 -16.62 -10.94
C ARG A 93 -13.31 -15.64 -10.03
N THR A 94 -13.94 -15.24 -8.91
CA THR A 94 -13.35 -14.29 -7.96
C THR A 94 -12.11 -14.88 -7.29
N ARG A 95 -12.20 -16.15 -6.86
CA ARG A 95 -11.08 -16.89 -6.28
C ARG A 95 -9.92 -17.01 -7.26
N TYR A 96 -10.19 -17.44 -8.49
CA TYR A 96 -9.17 -17.54 -9.53
C TYR A 96 -8.47 -16.19 -9.78
N GLN A 97 -9.22 -15.08 -9.84
CA GLN A 97 -8.65 -13.74 -9.99
C GLN A 97 -7.73 -13.37 -8.81
N ILE A 98 -8.15 -13.66 -7.57
CA ILE A 98 -7.36 -13.34 -6.38
C ILE A 98 -6.10 -14.21 -6.29
N GLU A 99 -6.19 -15.50 -6.61
CA GLU A 99 -5.04 -16.42 -6.62
C GLU A 99 -3.98 -16.02 -7.65
N ASN A 100 -4.42 -15.59 -8.83
CA ASN A 100 -3.52 -15.02 -9.85
C ASN A 100 -2.84 -13.74 -9.34
N LEU A 101 -3.58 -12.86 -8.68
CA LEU A 101 -3.03 -11.63 -8.09
C LEU A 101 -2.09 -11.89 -6.90
N ALA A 102 -2.25 -13.02 -6.22
CA ALA A 102 -1.37 -13.45 -5.15
C ALA A 102 -0.02 -13.99 -5.64
N GLY A 103 0.15 -14.21 -6.95
CA GLY A 103 1.36 -14.83 -7.48
C GLY A 103 1.48 -16.30 -7.07
N LYS A 104 0.35 -17.00 -6.87
CA LYS A 104 0.33 -18.44 -6.55
C LYS A 104 0.35 -19.34 -7.79
N SER A 105 0.42 -18.77 -9.00
CA SER A 105 0.47 -19.53 -10.26
C SER A 105 1.30 -18.77 -11.31
N GLY A 106 2.30 -19.44 -11.91
CA GLY A 106 3.17 -18.89 -12.96
C GLY A 106 4.58 -18.47 -12.49
N SER A 107 5.23 -17.58 -13.26
CA SER A 107 6.62 -17.11 -13.05
C SER A 107 6.77 -16.05 -11.95
N VAL A 108 5.66 -15.53 -11.44
CA VAL A 108 5.60 -14.47 -10.40
C VAL A 108 5.31 -15.13 -9.06
N ILE A 109 6.23 -14.99 -8.11
CA ILE A 109 6.22 -15.68 -6.79
C ILE A 109 5.78 -14.74 -5.65
N GLU A 110 5.35 -13.52 -5.98
CA GLU A 110 4.93 -12.49 -5.00
C GLU A 110 3.63 -11.80 -5.46
N PRO A 111 2.81 -11.26 -4.54
CA PRO A 111 1.59 -10.56 -4.91
C PRO A 111 1.86 -9.34 -5.80
N TYR A 112 0.92 -9.05 -6.72
CA TYR A 112 0.98 -7.83 -7.53
C TYR A 112 0.95 -6.58 -6.64
N ILE A 113 1.82 -5.61 -6.94
CA ILE A 113 1.91 -4.36 -6.18
C ILE A 113 0.67 -3.50 -6.41
N THR A 114 0.10 -2.98 -5.32
CA THR A 114 -1.05 -2.07 -5.39
C THR A 114 -0.73 -0.76 -6.11
N TYR A 115 -1.73 -0.17 -6.76
CA TYR A 115 -1.57 1.09 -7.47
C TYR A 115 -1.06 2.22 -6.57
N ASN A 116 -0.25 3.11 -7.16
CA ASN A 116 0.26 4.28 -6.45
C ASN A 116 -0.86 5.31 -6.20
N CYS A 117 -0.64 6.23 -5.26
CA CYS A 117 -1.64 7.22 -4.86
C CYS A 117 -2.06 8.17 -5.99
N ALA A 118 -1.19 8.42 -6.98
CA ALA A 118 -1.51 9.27 -8.12
C ALA A 118 -2.46 8.56 -9.09
N THR A 119 -2.20 7.29 -9.41
CA THR A 119 -3.10 6.44 -10.21
C THR A 119 -4.47 6.31 -9.55
N LEU A 120 -4.51 6.10 -8.23
CA LEU A 120 -5.78 6.03 -7.49
C LEU A 120 -6.57 7.35 -7.51
N GLN A 121 -5.89 8.50 -7.57
CA GLN A 121 -6.55 9.80 -7.74
C GLN A 121 -7.16 9.93 -9.14
N THR A 122 -6.40 9.58 -10.19
CA THR A 122 -6.88 9.60 -11.58
C THR A 122 -8.13 8.75 -11.78
N HIS A 123 -8.24 7.62 -11.08
CA HIS A 123 -9.39 6.72 -11.16
C HIS A 123 -10.46 6.97 -10.08
N ASN A 124 -10.44 8.11 -9.37
CA ASN A 124 -11.41 8.48 -8.33
C ASN A 124 -11.54 7.47 -7.17
N VAL A 125 -10.53 6.63 -6.95
CA VAL A 125 -10.47 5.69 -5.82
C VAL A 125 -9.94 6.39 -4.57
N CYS A 126 -9.02 7.34 -4.74
CA CYS A 126 -8.50 8.18 -3.68
C CYS A 126 -8.98 9.61 -3.87
N LEU A 127 -9.99 10.02 -3.09
CA LEU A 127 -10.55 11.39 -3.14
C LEU A 127 -9.70 12.44 -2.41
N ARG A 128 -8.50 12.06 -1.93
CA ARG A 128 -7.65 12.78 -0.96
C ARG A 128 -8.40 13.09 0.34
N SER A 129 -7.88 12.60 1.44
CA SER A 129 -8.46 12.89 2.76
C SER A 129 -7.81 14.12 3.38
N ASN A 130 -8.46 14.69 4.39
CA ASN A 130 -7.85 15.69 5.29
C ASN A 130 -6.76 15.09 6.20
N ASP A 131 -6.32 13.85 5.95
CA ASP A 131 -5.26 13.21 6.72
C ASP A 131 -3.87 13.62 6.18
N PRO A 132 -3.06 14.34 6.99
CA PRO A 132 -1.71 14.74 6.59
C PRO A 132 -0.79 13.55 6.26
N ILE A 133 -1.02 12.38 6.86
CA ILE A 133 -0.25 11.18 6.57
C ILE A 133 -0.53 10.74 5.14
N CYS A 134 -1.81 10.61 4.77
CA CYS A 134 -2.26 10.21 3.45
C CYS A 134 -1.73 11.16 2.36
N ASN A 135 -1.75 12.47 2.61
CA ASN A 135 -1.22 13.46 1.68
C ASN A 135 0.32 13.44 1.51
N SER A 136 1.04 12.74 2.38
CA SER A 136 2.51 12.69 2.38
C SER A 136 3.12 11.41 1.77
N ILE A 137 2.28 10.47 1.34
CA ILE A 137 2.70 9.16 0.81
C ILE A 137 2.48 9.06 -0.70
N ARG A 138 3.28 8.21 -1.35
CA ARG A 138 3.19 7.94 -2.80
C ARG A 138 2.48 6.62 -3.12
N ASN A 139 2.36 5.72 -2.15
CA ASN A 139 1.71 4.41 -2.31
C ASN A 139 0.95 4.07 -1.02
N PRO A 140 -0.28 3.52 -1.11
CA PRO A 140 -1.08 3.13 0.06
C PRO A 140 -0.34 2.27 1.09
N LEU A 141 0.52 1.35 0.65
CA LEU A 141 1.31 0.48 1.54
C LEU A 141 2.25 1.25 2.49
N LYS A 142 2.59 2.50 2.17
CA LYS A 142 3.45 3.35 3.00
C LYS A 142 2.69 4.07 4.13
N TYR A 143 1.37 4.03 4.11
CA TYR A 143 0.53 4.79 5.04
C TYR A 143 0.79 4.40 6.50
N HIS A 144 0.67 3.10 6.82
CA HIS A 144 0.82 2.60 8.18
C HIS A 144 2.23 2.84 8.73
N LEU A 145 3.27 2.67 7.92
CA LEU A 145 4.64 2.98 8.30
C LEU A 145 4.84 4.43 8.74
N LYS A 146 4.26 5.36 7.97
CA LYS A 146 4.27 6.79 8.34
C LYS A 146 3.46 7.06 9.60
N LYS A 147 2.33 6.37 9.78
CA LYS A 147 1.49 6.45 10.98
C LYS A 147 2.24 5.99 12.24
N ILE A 148 2.90 4.82 12.19
CA ILE A 148 3.77 4.33 13.28
C ILE A 148 4.86 5.34 13.59
N LYS A 149 5.58 5.82 12.56
CA LYS A 149 6.68 6.78 12.75
C LYS A 149 6.21 8.05 13.45
N LYS A 150 5.08 8.62 13.01
CA LYS A 150 4.46 9.80 13.64
C LYS A 150 4.08 9.53 15.10
N ASN A 151 3.44 8.39 15.37
CA ASN A 151 3.04 8.01 16.73
C ASN A 151 4.25 7.83 17.66
N ARG A 152 5.34 7.23 17.16
CA ARG A 152 6.58 7.07 17.90
C ARG A 152 7.23 8.42 18.25
N VAL A 153 7.31 9.34 17.29
CA VAL A 153 7.83 10.71 17.51
C VAL A 153 6.98 11.44 18.54
N ASN A 154 5.65 11.39 18.42
CA ASN A 154 4.75 12.02 19.38
C ASN A 154 4.92 11.45 20.79
N LYS A 155 5.11 10.14 20.95
CA LYS A 155 5.36 9.50 22.25
C LYS A 155 6.68 9.95 22.86
N ILE A 156 7.73 10.11 22.05
CA ILE A 156 9.03 10.63 22.50
C ILE A 156 8.89 12.08 22.97
N ASN A 157 8.21 12.93 22.20
CA ASN A 157 8.01 14.34 22.56
C ASN A 157 7.21 14.49 23.85
N LYS A 158 6.15 13.68 24.04
CA LYS A 158 5.38 13.67 25.30
C LYS A 158 6.23 13.29 26.51
N ARG A 159 7.15 12.32 26.37
CA ARG A 159 8.07 11.92 27.45
C ARG A 159 9.11 12.97 27.78
N LYS A 160 9.44 13.88 26.87
CA LYS A 160 10.37 15.00 27.11
C LYS A 160 9.70 16.23 27.70
N ALA A 161 8.37 16.31 27.60
CA ALA A 161 7.57 17.43 28.09
C ALA A 161 7.01 17.18 29.52
N ASN A 162 7.16 15.94 30.02
CA ASN A 162 6.89 15.54 31.40
C ASN A 162 8.22 15.29 32.11
#